data_AF-A0A0Q5VAK3-F1
#
_entry.id   AF-A0A0Q5VAK3-F1
#
_cell.length_a   1.000
_cell.length_b   1.000
_cell.length_c   1.000
_cell.angle_alpha   90.00
_cell.angle_beta   90.00
_cell.angle_gamma   90.00
#
_symmetry.space_group_name_H-M   'P 1'
#
loop_
_entity.id
_entity.type
_entity.pdbx_description
1 polymer ?
#
loop_
_entity_poly.entity_id
_entity_poly.type
_entity_poly.pdbx_seq_one_letter_code
_entity_poly.pdbx_strand_id
1 'polypeptide(L)'
;MRYFVVAGVAAVLMLAGCDNGPSAVETRDRAGETAPDAQGDAAPSLAPTSAEGAEKPPVTANRRETANAKIERLYARNGTAFGARDADDYLAKIEAFIRNPPAGTERVERANGDVLLYQASTNTFAVVASDGTPRTMFKPDDAAAYWAEQKAAAPTFGQRRRSSEG
;
A
#
# COMPACT_ATOMS: atom_id res chain seq x y z
N MET A 1 11.33 11.21 48.91
CA MET A 1 12.34 12.27 48.62
C MET A 1 12.12 12.71 47.19
N ARG A 2 11.59 13.89 46.80
CA ARG A 2 11.58 15.27 47.33
C ARG A 2 12.96 15.92 47.39
N TYR A 3 13.31 16.72 46.36
CA TYR A 3 14.12 17.95 46.37
C TYR A 3 13.77 18.71 45.06
N PHE A 4 12.88 19.71 45.07
CA PHE A 4 13.06 21.15 45.33
C PHE A 4 13.86 21.94 44.24
N VAL A 5 13.09 22.67 43.41
CA VAL A 5 13.18 24.09 42.97
C VAL A 5 14.55 24.77 42.96
N VAL A 6 14.95 25.34 41.81
CA VAL A 6 15.48 26.72 41.71
C VAL A 6 15.00 27.37 40.40
N ALA A 7 14.56 28.62 40.55
CA ALA A 7 14.07 29.52 39.51
C ALA A 7 15.20 30.36 38.89
N GLY A 8 14.93 30.87 37.68
CA GLY A 8 15.41 32.17 37.20
C GLY A 8 16.62 32.14 36.27
N VAL A 9 16.44 32.69 35.06
CA VAL A 9 17.00 33.98 34.63
C VAL A 9 16.47 34.26 33.22
N ALA A 10 15.90 35.44 33.03
CA ALA A 10 15.53 36.00 31.73
C ALA A 10 16.79 36.45 30.99
N ALA A 11 16.86 36.19 29.69
CA ALA A 11 17.77 36.88 28.78
C ALA A 11 17.07 37.18 27.45
N VAL A 12 17.33 38.40 26.99
CA VAL A 12 16.66 39.22 26.00
C VAL A 12 17.24 38.98 24.59
N LEU A 13 16.40 39.18 23.55
CA LEU A 13 16.64 39.52 22.13
C LEU A 13 17.75 38.80 21.33
N MET A 14 17.36 38.22 20.19
CA MET A 14 17.95 38.58 18.89
C MET A 14 16.90 38.45 17.76
N LEU A 15 16.73 39.55 17.03
CA LEU A 15 16.05 39.65 15.74
C LEU A 15 16.98 39.17 14.61
N ALA A 16 16.34 38.75 13.52
CA ALA A 16 16.84 38.68 12.13
C ALA A 16 17.46 37.36 11.62
N GLY A 17 16.93 36.93 10.46
CA GLY A 17 17.42 35.83 9.60
C GLY A 17 16.42 34.67 9.58
N CYS A 18 15.77 34.27 8.48
CA CYS A 18 16.11 34.41 7.07
C CYS A 18 14.86 34.58 6.20
N ASP A 19 15.06 35.38 5.17
CA ASP A 19 14.24 35.58 3.99
C ASP A 19 13.86 34.22 3.35
N ASN A 20 12.57 33.88 3.33
CA ASN A 20 12.04 32.83 2.45
C ASN A 20 11.52 33.54 1.21
N GLY A 21 12.43 33.83 0.30
CA GLY A 21 12.12 34.42 -0.99
C GLY A 21 11.13 33.57 -1.79
N PRO A 22 10.18 34.19 -2.51
CA PRO A 22 9.27 33.47 -3.40
C PRO A 22 10.07 32.95 -4.60
N SER A 23 10.31 31.63 -4.66
CA SER A 23 10.75 31.01 -5.91
C SER A 23 9.60 31.10 -6.91
N ALA A 24 9.73 32.05 -7.82
CA ALA A 24 8.84 32.32 -8.91
C ALA A 24 8.74 31.10 -9.85
N VAL A 25 7.51 30.70 -10.16
CA VAL A 25 7.21 29.83 -11.29
C VAL A 25 7.49 30.61 -12.58
N GLU A 26 8.60 30.30 -13.25
CA GLU A 26 8.85 30.77 -14.63
C GLU A 26 7.86 30.02 -15.55
N THR A 27 6.67 30.62 -15.73
CA THR A 27 5.79 30.31 -16.86
C THR A 27 6.48 30.84 -18.11
N ARG A 28 7.18 29.96 -18.83
CA ARG A 28 7.73 30.31 -20.13
C ARG A 28 6.62 30.30 -21.16
N ASP A 29 6.05 31.49 -21.33
CA ASP A 29 5.31 31.89 -22.51
C ASP A 29 6.25 31.77 -23.74
N ARG A 30 5.83 30.97 -24.72
CA ARG A 30 6.38 31.02 -26.08
C ARG A 30 5.23 30.81 -27.05
N ALA A 31 4.54 31.90 -27.35
CA ALA A 31 3.81 32.04 -28.59
C ALA A 31 4.79 32.44 -29.73
N GLY A 32 4.64 31.82 -30.90
CA GLY A 32 5.28 32.27 -32.15
C GLY A 32 5.67 31.12 -33.09
N GLU A 33 4.79 30.84 -34.06
CA GLU A 33 4.90 30.04 -35.30
C GLU A 33 6.28 29.52 -35.77
N THR A 34 6.35 28.28 -36.28
CA THR A 34 6.34 27.91 -37.74
C THR A 34 6.45 26.38 -37.90
N ALA A 35 5.88 25.86 -39.00
CA ALA A 35 5.53 24.48 -39.35
C ALA A 35 6.73 23.53 -39.68
N PRO A 36 6.50 22.23 -40.00
CA PRO A 36 7.37 21.09 -39.66
C PRO A 36 8.43 20.74 -40.70
N ASP A 37 9.52 20.14 -40.25
CA ASP A 37 10.47 19.42 -41.10
C ASP A 37 10.64 17.97 -40.62
N ALA A 38 10.73 17.08 -41.60
CA ALA A 38 10.66 15.64 -41.46
C ALA A 38 12.05 14.99 -41.31
N GLN A 39 12.01 13.73 -40.87
CA GLN A 39 13.08 12.71 -40.87
C GLN A 39 14.13 12.72 -39.74
N GLY A 40 13.94 11.74 -38.84
CA GLY A 40 15.00 11.04 -38.10
C GLY A 40 14.57 9.58 -37.93
N ASP A 41 15.27 8.68 -38.60
CA ASP A 41 15.04 7.23 -38.65
C ASP A 41 15.57 6.50 -37.39
N ALA A 42 14.84 5.45 -37.00
CA ALA A 42 15.21 4.26 -36.21
C ALA A 42 15.75 4.37 -34.76
N ALA A 43 14.94 3.88 -33.81
CA ALA A 43 15.31 2.78 -32.90
C ALA A 43 14.06 2.19 -32.19
N PRO A 44 14.03 0.88 -31.90
CA PRO A 44 12.80 0.18 -31.54
C PRO A 44 12.52 0.34 -30.04
N SER A 45 11.45 1.03 -29.67
CA SER A 45 10.91 0.93 -28.32
C SER A 45 9.75 -0.03 -28.36
N LEU A 46 10.02 -1.23 -27.85
CA LEU A 46 9.12 -2.33 -27.53
C LEU A 46 7.70 -1.82 -27.25
N ALA A 47 6.77 -2.34 -28.03
CA ALA A 47 5.34 -2.13 -27.85
C ALA A 47 4.96 -2.30 -26.37
N PRO A 48 4.19 -1.39 -25.75
CA PRO A 48 3.33 -1.84 -24.68
C PRO A 48 2.32 -2.77 -25.34
N THR A 49 2.49 -4.08 -25.15
CA THR A 49 1.37 -5.01 -25.27
C THR A 49 0.46 -4.72 -24.07
N SER A 50 -0.23 -3.58 -24.12
CA SER A 50 -1.35 -3.24 -23.25
C SER A 50 -2.60 -3.52 -24.04
N ALA A 51 -2.84 -4.80 -24.27
CA ALA A 51 -4.11 -5.31 -24.79
C ALA A 51 -4.24 -6.79 -24.43
N GLU A 52 -4.22 -7.10 -23.14
CA GLU A 52 -4.94 -8.27 -22.64
C GLU A 52 -6.14 -7.75 -21.85
N GLY A 53 -7.26 -8.48 -21.99
CA GLY A 53 -8.62 -8.01 -21.72
C GLY A 53 -8.82 -7.44 -20.32
N ALA A 54 -10.02 -6.93 -20.04
CA ALA A 54 -10.37 -6.42 -18.71
C ALA A 54 -10.33 -7.54 -17.64
N GLU A 55 -9.13 -7.94 -17.26
CA GLU A 55 -8.83 -8.81 -16.14
C GLU A 55 -9.00 -7.99 -14.86
N LYS A 56 -9.48 -8.66 -13.81
CA LYS A 56 -9.60 -8.04 -12.49
C LYS A 56 -8.24 -7.51 -12.06
N PRO A 57 -8.19 -6.35 -11.37
CA PRO A 57 -6.92 -5.80 -10.93
C PRO A 57 -6.19 -6.81 -10.03
N PRO A 58 -4.84 -6.91 -10.14
CA PRO A 58 -4.06 -7.93 -9.41
C PRO A 58 -4.11 -7.75 -7.89
N VAL A 59 -4.33 -6.51 -7.44
CA VAL A 59 -4.62 -6.16 -6.06
C VAL A 59 -5.62 -5.02 -6.01
N THR A 60 -6.33 -4.88 -4.88
CA THR A 60 -7.28 -3.78 -4.70
C THR A 60 -6.60 -2.40 -4.79
N ALA A 61 -6.95 -1.60 -5.80
CA ALA A 61 -6.45 -0.24 -5.99
C ALA A 61 -7.45 0.82 -5.48
N ASN A 62 -7.00 2.06 -5.31
CA ASN A 62 -7.88 3.21 -5.05
C ASN A 62 -7.32 4.49 -5.70
N ARG A 63 -8.08 5.60 -5.68
CA ARG A 63 -7.69 6.88 -6.32
C ARG A 63 -6.31 7.41 -5.88
N ARG A 64 -5.84 7.06 -4.68
CA ARG A 64 -4.57 7.52 -4.10
C ARG A 64 -3.41 6.54 -4.30
N GLU A 65 -3.67 5.32 -4.75
CA GLU A 65 -2.66 4.26 -4.87
C GLU A 65 -3.01 3.33 -6.03
N THR A 66 -2.16 3.32 -7.07
CA THR A 66 -2.28 2.40 -8.21
C THR A 66 -2.00 0.96 -7.78
N ALA A 67 -2.44 -0.01 -8.58
CA ALA A 67 -2.20 -1.42 -8.30
C ALA A 67 -0.68 -1.73 -8.21
N ASN A 68 0.14 -1.28 -9.17
CA ASN A 68 1.59 -1.47 -9.13
C ASN A 68 2.23 -0.87 -7.89
N ALA A 69 1.92 0.40 -7.57
CA ALA A 69 2.47 1.04 -6.37
C ALA A 69 2.10 0.27 -5.09
N LYS A 70 0.89 -0.30 -5.04
CA LYS A 70 0.48 -1.16 -3.94
C LYS A 70 1.26 -2.47 -3.89
N ILE A 71 1.48 -3.13 -5.03
CA ILE A 71 2.25 -4.39 -5.10
C ILE A 71 3.67 -4.16 -4.61
N GLU A 72 4.35 -3.12 -5.12
CA GLU A 72 5.71 -2.74 -4.68
C GLU A 72 5.76 -2.51 -3.17
N ARG A 73 4.79 -1.78 -2.63
CA ARG A 73 4.70 -1.50 -1.19
C ARG A 73 4.43 -2.76 -0.35
N LEU A 74 3.61 -3.67 -0.85
CA LEU A 74 3.35 -4.95 -0.16
C LEU A 74 4.58 -5.84 -0.19
N TYR A 75 5.29 -5.89 -1.31
CA TYR A 75 6.56 -6.59 -1.47
C TYR A 75 7.63 -6.01 -0.54
N ALA A 76 7.84 -4.70 -0.53
CA ALA A 76 8.86 -4.06 0.31
C ALA A 76 8.68 -4.37 1.81
N ARG A 77 7.43 -4.57 2.25
CA ARG A 77 7.12 -4.91 3.65
C ARG A 77 7.19 -6.40 3.96
N ASN A 78 6.77 -7.25 3.02
CA ASN A 78 6.47 -8.65 3.33
C ASN A 78 7.22 -9.65 2.45
N GLY A 79 7.70 -9.23 1.28
CA GLY A 79 8.26 -10.10 0.24
C GLY A 79 9.37 -11.01 0.73
N THR A 80 10.30 -10.46 1.53
CA THR A 80 11.41 -11.21 2.13
C THR A 80 10.92 -12.37 2.98
N ALA A 81 9.83 -12.20 3.75
CA ALA A 81 9.28 -13.26 4.60
C ALA A 81 8.75 -14.47 3.82
N PHE A 82 8.49 -14.29 2.52
CA PHE A 82 8.03 -15.33 1.58
C PHE A 82 9.12 -15.75 0.59
N GLY A 83 10.35 -15.28 0.76
CA GLY A 83 11.45 -15.55 -0.17
C GLY A 83 11.14 -15.05 -1.59
N ALA A 84 10.36 -13.98 -1.72
CA ALA A 84 10.07 -13.39 -3.02
C ALA A 84 11.28 -12.61 -3.56
N ARG A 85 11.60 -12.82 -4.83
CA ARG A 85 12.74 -12.18 -5.51
C ARG A 85 12.49 -10.72 -5.82
N ASP A 86 11.26 -10.41 -6.18
CA ASP A 86 10.79 -9.11 -6.65
C ASP A 86 9.27 -8.99 -6.41
N ALA A 87 8.71 -7.85 -6.81
CA ALA A 87 7.31 -7.52 -6.60
C ALA A 87 6.35 -8.43 -7.37
N ASP A 88 6.71 -8.84 -8.59
CA ASP A 88 5.91 -9.73 -9.43
C ASP A 88 5.92 -11.18 -8.90
N ASP A 89 7.09 -11.69 -8.47
CA ASP A 89 7.18 -12.99 -7.79
C ASP A 89 6.35 -12.99 -6.50
N TYR A 90 6.34 -11.87 -5.76
CA TYR A 90 5.50 -11.76 -4.58
C TYR A 90 4.00 -11.79 -4.90
N LEU A 91 3.57 -11.06 -5.94
CA LEU A 91 2.18 -11.10 -6.42
C LEU A 91 1.79 -12.52 -6.83
N ALA A 92 2.63 -13.22 -7.59
CA ALA A 92 2.38 -14.60 -8.00
C ALA A 92 2.20 -15.54 -6.80
N LYS A 93 2.96 -15.35 -5.71
CA LYS A 93 2.78 -16.11 -4.47
C LYS A 93 1.47 -15.78 -3.76
N ILE A 94 1.06 -14.50 -3.74
CA ILE A 94 -0.24 -14.08 -3.19
C ILE A 94 -1.38 -14.78 -3.95
N GLU A 95 -1.34 -14.72 -5.28
CA GLU A 95 -2.35 -15.33 -6.14
C GLU A 95 -2.38 -16.85 -5.98
N ALA A 96 -1.21 -17.50 -5.92
CA ALA A 96 -1.12 -18.93 -5.71
C ALA A 96 -1.74 -19.35 -4.37
N PHE A 97 -1.44 -18.63 -3.28
CA PHE A 97 -2.00 -18.90 -1.96
C PHE A 97 -3.53 -18.72 -1.93
N ILE A 98 -4.06 -17.70 -2.63
CA ILE A 98 -5.51 -17.45 -2.65
C ILE A 98 -6.24 -18.44 -3.57
N ARG A 99 -5.67 -18.78 -4.72
CA ARG A 99 -6.27 -19.68 -5.71
C ARG A 99 -6.26 -21.13 -5.25
N ASN A 100 -5.17 -21.55 -4.61
CA ASN A 100 -4.99 -22.91 -4.11
C ASN A 100 -4.42 -22.88 -2.69
N PRO A 101 -5.24 -22.50 -1.70
CA PRO A 101 -4.78 -22.43 -0.31
C PRO A 101 -4.32 -23.82 0.16
N PRO A 102 -3.17 -23.93 0.84
CA PRO A 102 -2.69 -25.20 1.36
C PRO A 102 -3.71 -25.86 2.29
N ALA A 103 -3.65 -27.19 2.41
CA ALA A 103 -4.51 -27.93 3.33
C ALA A 103 -4.37 -27.40 4.76
N GLY A 104 -5.49 -27.32 5.48
CA GLY A 104 -5.53 -26.75 6.83
C GLY A 104 -5.57 -25.22 6.89
N THR A 105 -5.71 -24.53 5.75
CA THR A 105 -6.01 -23.09 5.74
C THR A 105 -7.41 -22.84 6.31
N GLU A 106 -7.48 -22.11 7.41
CA GLU A 106 -8.74 -21.61 7.98
C GLU A 106 -9.22 -20.37 7.22
N ARG A 107 -10.55 -20.19 7.18
CA ARG A 107 -11.22 -19.09 6.49
C ARG A 107 -12.30 -18.47 7.36
N VAL A 108 -12.35 -17.13 7.40
CA VAL A 108 -13.45 -16.37 8.02
C VAL A 108 -13.88 -15.22 7.13
N GLU A 109 -15.19 -15.02 7.00
CA GLU A 109 -15.77 -13.87 6.30
C GLU A 109 -16.05 -12.74 7.29
N ARG A 110 -15.72 -11.50 6.90
CA ARG A 110 -16.01 -10.29 7.69
C ARG A 110 -17.37 -9.73 7.32
N ALA A 111 -17.94 -8.89 8.19
CA ALA A 111 -19.24 -8.24 7.95
C ALA A 111 -19.31 -7.36 6.69
N ASN A 112 -18.16 -6.97 6.11
CA ASN A 112 -18.08 -6.22 4.85
C ASN A 112 -17.87 -7.11 3.60
N GLY A 113 -17.93 -8.44 3.77
CA GLY A 113 -17.74 -9.43 2.70
C GLY A 113 -16.27 -9.74 2.37
N ASP A 114 -15.29 -9.06 2.98
CA ASP A 114 -13.90 -9.46 2.82
C ASP A 114 -13.66 -10.80 3.52
N VAL A 115 -12.76 -11.61 2.95
CA VAL A 115 -12.39 -12.93 3.45
C VAL A 115 -11.01 -12.88 4.05
N LEU A 116 -10.85 -13.44 5.24
CA LEU A 116 -9.57 -13.70 5.89
C LEU A 116 -9.19 -15.16 5.70
N LEU A 117 -7.93 -15.41 5.34
CA LEU A 117 -7.34 -16.74 5.21
C LEU A 117 -6.15 -16.84 6.16
N TYR A 118 -6.03 -17.95 6.88
CA TYR A 118 -4.88 -18.21 7.74
C TYR A 118 -4.41 -19.67 7.63
N GLN A 119 -3.12 -19.87 7.37
CA GLN A 119 -2.49 -21.18 7.29
C GLN A 119 -1.43 -21.26 8.40
N ALA A 120 -1.66 -22.14 9.38
CA ALA A 120 -0.88 -22.20 10.61
C ALA A 120 0.56 -22.72 10.41
N SER A 121 0.76 -23.75 9.60
CA SER A 121 2.07 -24.37 9.34
C SER A 121 3.08 -23.43 8.67
N THR A 122 2.65 -22.54 7.77
CA THR A 122 3.49 -21.52 7.11
C THR A 122 3.33 -20.15 7.74
N ASN A 123 2.51 -20.06 8.79
CA ASN A 123 2.12 -18.81 9.43
C ASN A 123 1.72 -17.74 8.41
N THR A 124 0.89 -18.09 7.43
CA THR A 124 0.53 -17.20 6.32
C THR A 124 -0.88 -16.67 6.51
N PHE A 125 -1.01 -15.34 6.57
CA PHE A 125 -2.28 -14.65 6.62
C PHE A 125 -2.53 -13.87 5.33
N ALA A 126 -3.76 -13.90 4.81
CA ALA A 126 -4.16 -13.08 3.67
C ALA A 126 -5.55 -12.49 3.87
N VAL A 127 -5.78 -11.34 3.22
CA VAL A 127 -7.09 -10.71 3.11
C VAL A 127 -7.47 -10.63 1.65
N VAL A 128 -8.67 -11.10 1.33
CA VAL A 128 -9.26 -11.07 -0.01
C VAL A 128 -10.50 -10.19 0.06
N ALA A 129 -10.68 -9.31 -0.93
CA ALA A 129 -11.90 -8.53 -1.05
C ALA A 129 -13.09 -9.43 -1.42
N SER A 130 -14.31 -8.95 -1.20
CA SER A 130 -15.54 -9.68 -1.53
C SER A 130 -15.65 -10.07 -3.01
N ASP A 131 -14.99 -9.34 -3.90
CA ASP A 131 -14.91 -9.62 -5.34
C ASP A 131 -13.81 -10.64 -5.72
N GLY A 132 -13.07 -11.15 -4.74
CA GLY A 132 -11.94 -12.06 -4.91
C GLY A 132 -10.59 -11.38 -5.09
N THR A 133 -10.54 -10.05 -5.15
CA THR A 133 -9.28 -9.32 -5.37
C THR A 133 -8.41 -9.35 -4.12
N PRO A 134 -7.10 -9.69 -4.22
CA PRO A 134 -6.20 -9.64 -3.08
C PRO A 134 -6.10 -8.24 -2.46
N ARG A 135 -6.13 -8.16 -1.12
CA ARG A 135 -5.86 -6.91 -0.37
C ARG A 135 -4.46 -6.89 0.22
N THR A 136 -4.03 -8.01 0.81
CA THR A 136 -2.71 -8.19 1.42
C THR A 136 -2.43 -9.67 1.69
N MET A 137 -1.15 -10.00 1.89
CA MET A 137 -0.66 -11.25 2.47
C MET A 137 0.55 -10.90 3.35
N PHE A 138 0.74 -11.58 4.48
CA PHE A 138 1.93 -11.44 5.34
C PHE A 138 2.04 -12.59 6.35
N LYS A 139 3.17 -12.66 7.08
CA LYS A 139 3.33 -13.55 8.23
C LYS A 139 3.16 -12.76 9.53
N PRO A 140 2.11 -12.99 10.34
CA PRO A 140 1.91 -12.24 11.57
C PRO A 140 2.91 -12.68 12.66
N ASP A 141 3.36 -11.73 13.48
CA ASP A 141 4.34 -12.01 14.55
C ASP A 141 3.78 -12.97 15.61
N ASP A 142 2.53 -12.77 16.03
CA ASP A 142 1.87 -13.59 17.07
C ASP A 142 1.14 -14.84 16.53
N ALA A 143 1.34 -15.16 15.25
CA ALA A 143 0.84 -16.38 14.60
C ALA A 143 -0.63 -16.72 14.94
N ALA A 144 -0.88 -17.81 15.67
CA ALA A 144 -2.22 -18.28 16.00
C ALA A 144 -3.00 -17.31 16.90
N ALA A 145 -2.32 -16.53 17.74
CA ALA A 145 -2.98 -15.51 18.57
C ALA A 145 -3.50 -14.36 17.70
N TYR A 146 -2.72 -13.93 16.70
CA TYR A 146 -3.20 -12.96 15.69
C TYR A 146 -4.45 -13.49 14.98
N TRP A 147 -4.44 -14.77 14.58
CA TRP A 147 -5.60 -15.37 13.93
C TRP A 147 -6.85 -15.41 14.83
N ALA A 148 -6.68 -15.78 16.10
CA ALA A 148 -7.78 -15.80 17.07
C ALA A 148 -8.42 -14.41 17.24
N GLU A 149 -7.60 -13.35 17.29
CA GLU A 149 -8.08 -11.97 17.34
C GLU A 149 -8.86 -11.59 16.07
N GLN A 150 -8.33 -11.93 14.88
CA GLN A 150 -9.00 -11.65 13.62
C GLN A 150 -10.38 -12.34 13.54
N LYS A 151 -10.50 -13.58 14.02
CA LYS A 151 -11.79 -14.29 14.10
C LYS A 151 -12.78 -13.59 15.02
N ALA A 152 -12.34 -13.18 16.22
CA ALA A 152 -13.18 -12.48 17.18
C ALA A 152 -13.66 -11.11 16.66
N ALA A 153 -12.82 -10.41 15.91
CA ALA A 153 -13.13 -9.08 15.37
C ALA A 153 -13.99 -9.12 14.09
N ALA A 154 -13.93 -10.19 13.30
CA ALA A 154 -14.58 -10.28 11.99
C ALA A 154 -16.06 -9.88 11.93
N PRO A 155 -16.93 -10.29 12.90
CA PRO A 155 -18.36 -9.94 12.87
C PRO A 155 -18.65 -8.45 13.09
N THR A 156 -17.74 -7.73 13.77
CA THR A 156 -17.92 -6.31 14.12
C THR A 156 -17.07 -5.37 13.28
N PHE A 157 -16.35 -5.92 12.29
CA PHE A 157 -15.44 -5.15 11.45
C PHE A 157 -16.16 -3.98 10.75
N GLY A 158 -15.64 -2.77 10.91
CA GLY A 158 -16.19 -1.56 10.29
C GLY A 158 -17.43 -0.96 10.96
N GLN A 159 -18.00 -1.59 12.00
CA GLN A 159 -19.21 -1.06 12.67
C GLN A 159 -18.93 0.22 13.47
N ARG A 160 -17.77 0.30 14.15
CA ARG A 160 -17.39 1.43 15.02
C ARG A 160 -17.30 2.78 14.27
N ARG A 161 -16.94 2.75 12.99
CA ARG A 161 -16.77 3.96 12.17
C ARG A 161 -18.10 4.61 11.77
N ARG A 162 -19.21 3.87 11.80
CA ARG A 162 -20.53 4.41 11.43
C ARG A 162 -21.24 5.15 12.57
N SER A 163 -20.78 4.97 13.80
CA SER A 163 -21.43 5.54 15.00
C SER A 163 -20.92 6.94 15.37
N SER A 164 -19.92 7.49 14.68
CA SER A 164 -19.35 8.83 14.97
C SER A 164 -19.75 9.92 13.96
N GLU A 165 -20.69 9.65 13.06
CA GLU A 165 -21.19 10.59 12.04
C GLU A 165 -22.69 10.90 12.21
N GLY A 166 -23.23 10.76 13.43
CA GLY A 166 -24.64 11.02 13.76
C GLY A 166 -24.81 12.11 14.81
#